data_AF-A0A081KCX0-F1
#
_entry.id   AF-A0A081KCX0-F1
#
_cell.length_a   1.000
_cell.length_b   1.000
_cell.length_c   1.000
_cell.angle_alpha   90.00
_cell.angle_beta   90.00
_cell.angle_gamma   90.00
#
_symmetry.space_group_name_H-M   'P 1'
#
loop_
_entity.id
_entity.type
_entity.pdbx_description
1 polymer ?
#
loop_
_entity_poly.entity_id
_entity_poly.type
_entity_poly.pdbx_seq_one_letter_code
_entity_poly.pdbx_strand_id
1 'polypeptide(L)'
;MHQTRKGNQWYFGMKANIVVDARTGLTNSLVTTAANENDLNQASNLLHGDKHFVFADARYRGAEKRKELNAEAVQWRIAEQPGKLKKLRKYPRINKVILKTEYLKATS
;
A
#
# COMPACT_ATOMS: atom_id res chain seq x y z
N MET A 1 -7.91 -6.66 18.37
CA MET A 1 -6.59 -6.37 18.98
C MET A 1 -5.94 -7.69 19.35
N HIS A 2 -4.75 -8.00 18.81
CA HIS A 2 -4.12 -9.31 18.98
C HIS A 2 -2.79 -9.16 19.73
N GLN A 3 -2.61 -9.92 20.80
CA GLN A 3 -1.40 -9.93 21.61
C GLN A 3 -0.42 -10.98 21.11
N THR A 4 0.87 -10.67 21.09
CA THR A 4 1.91 -11.67 20.78
C THR A 4 2.93 -11.68 21.91
N ARG A 5 3.25 -12.85 22.45
CA ARG A 5 4.22 -13.01 23.54
C ARG A 5 5.53 -13.54 22.97
N LYS A 6 6.65 -12.88 23.30
CA LYS A 6 8.00 -13.39 23.03
C LYS A 6 8.76 -13.38 24.35
N GLY A 7 9.04 -14.56 24.90
CA GLY A 7 9.58 -14.71 26.25
C GLY A 7 8.61 -14.20 27.31
N ASN A 8 9.06 -13.31 28.20
CA ASN A 8 8.21 -12.64 29.19
C ASN A 8 7.67 -11.27 28.75
N GLN A 9 7.96 -10.85 27.52
CA GLN A 9 7.48 -9.57 26.99
C GLN A 9 6.22 -9.77 26.15
N TRP A 10 5.20 -8.96 26.44
CA TRP A 10 3.99 -8.85 25.63
C TRP A 10 4.13 -7.71 24.62
N TYR A 11 3.76 -7.98 23.37
CA TYR A 11 3.75 -7.01 22.28
C TYR A 11 2.33 -6.76 21.85
N PHE A 12 1.95 -5.48 21.85
CA PHE A 12 0.68 -4.98 21.36
C PHE A 12 0.98 -4.03 20.22
N GLY A 13 0.31 -4.24 19.08
CA GLY A 13 0.49 -3.39 17.91
C GLY A 13 -0.85 -3.12 17.25
N MET A 14 -1.06 -1.86 16.90
CA MET A 14 -2.16 -1.41 16.06
C MET A 14 -1.56 -0.65 14.87
N LYS A 15 -2.24 -0.71 13.73
CA LYS A 15 -1.94 0.10 12.56
C LYS A 15 -3.19 0.79 12.06
N ALA A 16 -3.00 1.92 11.41
CA ALA A 16 -4.04 2.68 10.74
C ALA A 16 -3.80 2.61 9.23
N ASN A 17 -4.85 2.31 8.49
CA ASN A 17 -4.91 2.39 7.03
C ASN A 17 -5.74 3.63 6.67
N ILE A 18 -5.14 4.56 5.93
CA ILE A 18 -5.74 5.85 5.61
C ILE A 18 -5.83 5.94 4.09
N VAL A 19 -7.00 6.34 3.59
CA VAL A 19 -7.17 6.73 2.19
C VAL A 19 -7.42 8.21 2.11
N VAL A 20 -6.60 8.86 1.30
CA VAL A 20 -6.62 10.30 1.06
C VAL A 20 -6.96 10.54 -0.41
N ASP A 21 -7.77 11.56 -0.67
CA ASP A 21 -7.99 12.05 -2.03
C ASP A 21 -6.73 12.72 -2.57
N ALA A 22 -6.21 12.22 -3.69
CA ALA A 22 -4.92 12.67 -4.23
C ALA A 22 -4.93 14.12 -4.75
N ARG A 23 -6.09 14.70 -5.05
CA ARG A 23 -6.21 16.07 -5.57
C ARG A 23 -6.32 17.09 -4.45
N THR A 24 -7.11 16.79 -3.42
CA THR A 24 -7.49 17.72 -2.35
C THR A 24 -6.72 17.48 -1.05
N GLY A 25 -6.13 16.31 -0.87
CA GLY A 25 -5.49 15.90 0.38
C GLY A 25 -6.47 15.56 1.49
N LEU A 26 -7.78 15.50 1.21
CA LEU A 26 -8.80 15.20 2.20
C LEU A 26 -8.84 13.70 2.52
N THR A 27 -8.88 13.37 3.81
CA THR A 27 -9.05 11.98 4.26
C THR A 27 -10.46 11.52 3.93
N ASN A 28 -10.55 10.51 3.08
CA ASN A 28 -11.82 9.91 2.69
C ASN A 28 -12.21 8.77 3.64
N SER A 29 -11.24 7.99 4.13
CA SER A 29 -11.51 6.81 4.94
C SER A 29 -10.32 6.47 5.84
N LEU A 30 -10.61 5.95 7.03
CA LEU A 30 -9.62 5.49 8.01
C LEU A 30 -10.11 4.17 8.61
N VAL A 31 -9.25 3.15 8.61
CA VAL A 31 -9.53 1.87 9.26
C VAL A 31 -8.34 1.49 10.15
N THR A 32 -8.60 1.19 11.42
CA THR A 32 -7.58 0.69 12.34
C THR A 32 -7.67 -0.82 12.47
N THR A 33 -6.53 -1.50 12.42
CA THR A 33 -6.44 -2.95 12.59
C THR A 33 -5.30 -3.34 13.52
N ALA A 34 -5.34 -4.57 14.03
CA ALA A 34 -4.20 -5.13 14.74
C ALA A 34 -2.99 -5.20 13.80
N ALA A 35 -1.78 -5.01 14.33
CA ALA A 35 -0.57 -4.93 13.52
C ALA A 35 -0.28 -6.20 12.69
N ASN A 36 -0.82 -7.35 13.11
CA ASN A 36 -0.68 -8.64 12.44
C ASN A 36 -1.67 -8.87 11.27
N GLU A 37 -2.75 -8.08 11.18
CA GLU A 37 -3.73 -8.21 10.10
C GLU A 37 -3.08 -7.90 8.76
N ASN A 38 -3.49 -8.57 7.67
CA ASN A 38 -2.96 -8.24 6.35
C ASN A 38 -3.66 -7.00 5.78
N ASP A 39 -2.89 -6.00 5.32
CA ASP A 39 -3.42 -4.75 4.77
C ASP A 39 -4.33 -4.98 3.56
N LEU A 40 -4.05 -6.02 2.76
CA LEU A 40 -4.89 -6.42 1.62
C LEU A 40 -6.34 -6.78 2.00
N ASN A 41 -6.57 -7.24 3.23
CA ASN A 41 -7.92 -7.59 3.68
C ASN A 41 -8.76 -6.35 3.99
N GLN A 42 -8.13 -5.20 4.17
CA GLN A 42 -8.82 -3.93 4.43
C GLN A 42 -8.99 -3.08 3.17
N ALA A 43 -8.30 -3.42 2.07
CA ALA A 43 -8.36 -2.66 0.83
C ALA A 43 -9.80 -2.49 0.29
N SER A 44 -10.69 -3.48 0.50
CA SER A 44 -12.09 -3.42 0.05
C SER A 44 -12.95 -2.51 0.92
N ASN A 45 -12.60 -2.37 2.20
CA ASN A 45 -13.26 -1.45 3.14
C ASN A 45 -12.76 0.00 3.00
N LEU A 46 -11.68 0.21 2.25
CA LEU A 46 -11.01 1.51 2.08
C LEU A 46 -11.37 2.17 0.74
N LEU A 47 -11.75 1.35 -0.23
CA LEU A 47 -12.10 1.79 -1.57
C LEU A 47 -13.61 1.69 -1.76
N HIS A 48 -14.26 2.84 -1.66
CA HIS A 48 -15.67 3.03 -1.99
C HIS A 48 -15.78 4.10 -3.09
N GLY A 49 -16.64 3.86 -4.08
CA GLY A 49 -16.93 4.77 -5.20
C GLY A 49 -15.99 4.66 -6.41
N ASP A 50 -16.17 5.59 -7.36
CA ASP A 50 -15.56 5.61 -8.70
C ASP A 50 -14.09 6.06 -8.68
N LYS A 51 -13.22 5.33 -7.96
CA LYS A 51 -11.80 5.66 -7.88
C LYS A 51 -11.04 5.05 -9.06
N HIS A 52 -10.74 5.87 -10.07
CA HIS A 52 -10.00 5.41 -11.25
C HIS A 52 -8.50 5.17 -11.00
N PHE A 53 -7.89 5.80 -10.00
CA PHE A 53 -6.45 5.68 -9.71
C PHE A 53 -6.20 5.48 -8.22
N VAL A 54 -5.42 4.46 -7.88
CA VAL A 54 -5.05 4.17 -6.48
C VAL A 54 -3.54 4.03 -6.39
N PHE A 55 -2.92 4.94 -5.64
CA PHE A 55 -1.52 4.83 -5.22
C PHE A 55 -1.47 4.11 -3.87
N ALA A 56 -0.61 3.10 -3.76
CA ALA A 56 -0.52 2.30 -2.56
C ALA A 56 0.91 1.83 -2.31
N ASP A 57 1.23 1.53 -1.05
CA ASP A 57 2.53 1.00 -0.68
C ASP A 57 2.71 -0.46 -1.14
N ALA A 58 3.92 -0.99 -0.98
CA ALA A 58 4.24 -2.36 -1.37
C ALA A 58 3.48 -3.45 -0.57
N ARG A 59 2.80 -3.13 0.54
CA ARG A 59 1.99 -4.05 1.34
C ARG A 59 0.65 -4.35 0.67
N TYR A 60 0.17 -3.47 -0.21
CA TYR A 60 -1.03 -3.68 -1.03
C TYR A 60 -0.77 -4.47 -2.32
N ARG A 61 0.40 -5.09 -2.48
CA ARG A 61 0.73 -5.90 -3.65
C ARG A 61 -0.24 -7.07 -3.82
N GLY A 62 -0.82 -7.23 -5.01
CA GLY A 62 -1.82 -8.25 -5.29
C GLY A 62 -3.25 -7.77 -5.07
N ALA A 63 -3.46 -6.53 -4.62
CA ALA A 63 -4.76 -5.87 -4.62
C ALA A 63 -5.36 -5.85 -6.04
N GLU A 64 -4.52 -5.60 -7.05
CA GLU A 64 -4.90 -5.59 -8.46
C GLU A 64 -5.45 -6.94 -8.98
N LYS A 65 -5.21 -8.02 -8.24
CA LYS A 65 -5.65 -9.38 -8.61
C LYS A 65 -6.92 -9.82 -7.87
N ARG A 66 -7.37 -9.08 -6.85
CA ARG A 66 -8.56 -9.45 -6.07
C ARG A 66 -9.81 -9.00 -6.81
N LYS A 67 -10.72 -9.93 -7.08
CA LYS A 67 -11.98 -9.64 -7.79
C LYS A 67 -12.81 -8.55 -7.09
N GLU A 68 -12.82 -8.56 -5.76
CA GLU A 68 -13.51 -7.56 -4.90
C GLU A 68 -12.98 -6.13 -5.07
N LEU A 69 -11.72 -5.97 -5.48
CA LEU A 69 -11.05 -4.68 -5.68
C LEU A 69 -10.96 -4.28 -7.15
N ASN A 70 -11.46 -5.14 -8.03
CA ASN A 70 -11.43 -4.99 -9.47
C ASN A 70 -12.80 -4.58 -10.03
N ALA A 71 -13.66 -4.05 -9.16
CA ALA A 71 -14.87 -3.37 -9.57
C ALA A 71 -14.44 -2.09 -10.30
N GLU A 72 -14.60 -2.10 -11.62
CA GLU A 72 -14.50 -0.94 -12.50
C GLU A 72 -13.11 -0.27 -12.60
N ALA A 73 -12.27 -0.80 -13.50
CA ALA A 73 -11.16 -0.07 -14.14
C ALA A 73 -10.19 0.70 -13.21
N VAL A 74 -10.01 0.26 -11.97
CA VAL A 74 -9.08 0.89 -11.02
C VAL A 74 -7.64 0.66 -11.48
N GLN A 75 -6.93 1.73 -11.81
CA GLN A 75 -5.52 1.67 -12.15
C GLN A 75 -4.66 1.75 -10.88
N TRP A 76 -4.14 0.59 -10.47
CA TRP A 76 -3.27 0.46 -9.31
C TRP A 76 -1.83 0.91 -9.61
N ARG A 77 -1.29 1.79 -8.75
CA ARG A 77 0.09 2.26 -8.75
C ARG A 77 0.74 1.89 -7.42
N ILE A 78 1.08 0.61 -7.31
CA ILE A 78 1.70 0.04 -6.12
C ILE A 78 3.21 0.29 -6.14
N ALA A 79 3.76 0.71 -5.00
CA ALA A 79 5.19 0.93 -4.82
C ALA A 79 5.97 -0.39 -4.87
N GLU A 80 7.15 -0.37 -5.48
CA GLU A 80 7.98 -1.56 -5.61
C GLU A 80 8.72 -1.90 -4.31
N GLN A 81 9.01 -3.20 -4.11
CA GLN A 81 9.66 -3.65 -2.88
C GLN A 81 11.10 -3.11 -2.73
N PRO A 82 11.54 -2.75 -1.49
CA PRO A 82 12.89 -2.26 -1.24
C PRO A 82 14.00 -3.19 -1.76
N GLY A 83 13.80 -4.51 -1.67
CA GLY A 83 14.75 -5.50 -2.19
C GLY A 83 14.93 -5.45 -3.70
N LYS A 84 13.86 -5.21 -4.47
CA LYS A 84 13.93 -5.05 -5.93
C LYS A 84 14.50 -3.70 -6.31
N LEU A 85 14.14 -2.63 -5.60
CA LEU A 85 14.75 -1.31 -5.75
C LEU A 85 16.27 -1.36 -5.53
N LYS A 86 16.74 -2.11 -4.52
CA LYS A 86 18.18 -2.30 -4.27
C LYS A 86 18.91 -2.94 -5.45
N LYS A 87 18.28 -3.89 -6.15
CA LYS A 87 18.84 -4.50 -7.36
C LYS A 87 18.87 -3.50 -8.52
N LEU A 88 17.79 -2.75 -8.73
CA LEU A 88 17.69 -1.76 -9.81
C LEU A 88 18.73 -0.63 -9.65
N ARG A 89 18.98 -0.20 -8.40
CA ARG A 89 19.99 0.82 -8.07
C ARG A 89 21.43 0.38 -8.34
N LYS A 90 21.72 -0.92 -8.54
CA LYS A 90 23.06 -1.38 -8.96
C LYS A 90 23.42 -0.91 -10.37
N TYR A 91 22.42 -0.70 -11.23
CA TYR A 91 22.59 -0.27 -12.62
C TYR A 91 21.69 0.95 -12.93
N PRO A 92 21.96 2.12 -12.31
CA PRO A 92 21.04 3.25 -12.32
C PRO A 92 20.90 3.90 -13.69
N ARG A 93 21.94 3.86 -14.54
CA ARG A 93 21.92 4.42 -15.90
C ARG A 93 20.92 3.67 -16.79
N ILE A 94 20.91 2.34 -16.70
CA ILE A 94 20.00 1.48 -17.45
C ILE A 94 18.58 1.58 -16.86
N ASN A 95 18.47 1.59 -15.52
CA ASN A 95 17.18 1.59 -14.83
C ASN A 95 16.62 2.99 -14.53
N LYS A 96 17.10 4.04 -15.19
CA LYS A 96 16.79 5.45 -14.87
C LYS A 96 15.28 5.73 -14.87
N VAL A 97 14.57 5.25 -15.89
CA VAL A 97 13.12 5.47 -16.05
C VAL A 97 12.32 4.76 -14.94
N ILE A 98 12.70 3.52 -14.62
CA ILE A 98 12.02 2.72 -13.58
C ILE A 98 12.23 3.38 -12.22
N LEU A 99 13.47 3.77 -11.89
CA LEU A 99 13.78 4.45 -10.63
C LEU A 99 13.06 5.79 -10.49
N LYS A 100 12.94 6.56 -11.59
CA LYS A 100 12.19 7.82 -11.60
C LYS A 100 10.69 7.58 -11.40
N THR A 101 10.14 6.54 -12.03
CA THR A 101 8.73 6.17 -11.86
C THR A 101 8.43 5.79 -10.41
N GLU A 102 9.28 4.98 -9.79
CA GLU A 102 9.13 4.59 -8.38
C GLU A 102 9.28 5.79 -7.43
N TYR A 103 10.17 6.74 -7.74
CA TYR A 103 10.28 7.98 -6.98
C TYR A 103 8.99 8.81 -7.06
N LEU A 104 8.41 8.95 -8.25
CA LEU A 104 7.17 9.69 -8.45
C LEU A 104 6.00 9.06 -7.68
N LYS A 105 5.86 7.73 -7.70
CA LYS A 105 4.84 7.02 -6.91
C LYS A 105 4.96 7.28 -5.41
N ALA A 106 6.17 7.49 -4.90
CA ALA A 106 6.42 7.74 -3.47
C ALA A 106 6.18 9.20 -3.06
N THR A 107 6.06 10.12 -4.03
CA THR A 107 5.85 11.56 -3.79
C THR A 107 4.42 11.99 -4.18
N SER A 108 3.61 11.05 -4.69
CA SER A 108 2.21 11.25 -5.08
C SER A 108 1.27 11.12 -3.88
#